data_AF-A0AAW4VK47-F1
#
_entry.id   AF-A0AAW4VK47-F1
#
_cell.length_a   1.000
_cell.length_b   1.000
_cell.length_c   1.000
_cell.angle_alpha   90.00
_cell.angle_beta   90.00
_cell.angle_gamma   90.00
#
_symmetry.space_group_name_H-M   'P 1'
#
loop_
_entity.id
_entity.type
_entity.pdbx_description
1 polymer ?
#
loop_
_entity_poly.entity_id
_entity_poly.type
_entity_poly.pdbx_seq_one_letter_code
_entity_poly.pdbx_strand_id
1 'polypeptide(L)' 'MGKPVKIPWYGDSEYAKSIINEMNQTSFKDTDLKAKLFTKTVGKGLLECEEYYIVITRGDDRE' A
#
# COMPACT_ATOMS: atom_id res chain seq x y z
N MET A 1 -19.36 -1.59 3.48
CA MET A 1 -17.96 -1.29 3.11
C MET A 1 -17.22 -2.61 2.97
N GLY A 2 -16.51 -2.82 1.85
CA GLY A 2 -15.68 -4.02 1.65
C GLY A 2 -14.43 -3.96 2.53
N LYS A 3 -13.90 -5.12 2.95
CA LYS A 3 -12.66 -5.16 3.74
C LYS A 3 -11.48 -4.70 2.86
N PRO A 4 -10.54 -3.90 3.40
CA PRO A 4 -9.34 -3.52 2.68
C PRO A 4 -8.49 -4.76 2.36
N VAL A 5 -7.91 -4.80 1.17
CA VAL A 5 -6.98 -5.86 0.76
C VAL A 5 -5.56 -5.41 1.09
N LYS A 6 -4.80 -6.26 1.77
CA LYS A 6 -3.40 -6.00 2.14
C LYS A 6 -2.49 -6.96 1.38
N ILE A 7 -1.54 -6.42 0.64
CA ILE A 7 -0.55 -7.18 -0.13
C ILE A 7 0.82 -6.90 0.51
N PRO A 8 1.50 -7.91 1.06
CA PRO A 8 2.87 -7.74 1.56
C PRO A 8 3.79 -7.31 0.43
N TRP A 9 4.68 -6.35 0.71
CA TRP A 9 5.67 -5.87 -0.25
C TRP A 9 7.08 -6.09 0.29
N TYR A 10 7.89 -6.80 -0.49
CA TYR A 10 9.26 -7.20 -0.12
C TYR A 10 10.34 -6.49 -0.95
N GLY A 11 9.94 -5.59 -1.86
CA GLY A 11 10.86 -4.74 -2.63
C GLY A 11 11.14 -3.41 -1.93
N ASP A 12 11.87 -2.53 -2.60
CA ASP A 12 12.11 -1.17 -2.10
C ASP A 12 10.83 -0.31 -2.15
N SER A 13 10.81 0.74 -1.32
CA SER A 13 9.64 1.60 -1.16
C SER A 13 9.40 2.53 -2.36
N GLU A 14 10.43 2.86 -3.13
CA GLU A 14 10.31 3.73 -4.31
C GLU A 14 9.63 2.98 -5.45
N TYR A 15 10.03 1.73 -5.67
CA TYR A 15 9.38 0.84 -6.62
C TYR A 15 7.93 0.59 -6.24
N ALA A 16 7.64 0.39 -4.94
CA ALA A 16 6.26 0.28 -4.46
C ALA A 16 5.41 1.51 -4.82
N LYS A 17 5.95 2.72 -4.60
CA LYS A 17 5.27 3.99 -4.93
C LYS A 17 5.02 4.12 -6.43
N SER A 18 5.98 3.71 -7.26
CA SER A 18 5.83 3.71 -8.72
C SER A 18 4.67 2.81 -9.16
N ILE A 19 4.62 1.57 -8.67
CA ILE A 19 3.55 0.61 -8.97
C ILE A 19 2.19 1.14 -8.48
N ILE A 20 2.13 1.67 -7.26
CA ILE A 20 0.90 2.26 -6.73
C ILE A 20 0.40 3.42 -7.60
N ASN A 21 1.33 4.28 -8.06
CA ASN A 21 0.98 5.39 -8.94
C ASN A 21 0.43 4.88 -10.28
N GLU A 22 1.09 3.89 -10.89
CA GLU A 22 0.60 3.24 -12.11
C GLU A 22 -0.79 2.64 -11.91
N MET A 23 -1.01 1.87 -10.84
CA MET A 23 -2.30 1.27 -10.51
C MET A 23 -3.41 2.32 -10.39
N ASN A 24 -3.15 3.39 -9.64
CA ASN A 24 -4.13 4.46 -9.42
C ASN A 24 -4.44 5.26 -10.69
N GLN A 25 -3.45 5.47 -11.57
CA GLN A 25 -3.63 6.24 -12.81
C GLN A 25 -4.23 5.43 -13.95
N THR A 26 -4.10 4.10 -13.92
CA THR A 26 -4.54 3.20 -15.00
C THR A 26 -5.68 2.29 -14.55
N SER A 27 -5.34 1.22 -13.83
CA SER A 27 -6.25 0.14 -13.46
C SER A 27 -7.41 0.59 -12.59
N PHE A 28 -7.20 1.60 -11.75
CA PHE A 28 -8.22 2.11 -10.82
C PHE A 28 -8.84 3.44 -11.21
N LYS A 29 -8.42 4.05 -12.33
CA LYS A 29 -8.82 5.40 -12.75
C LYS A 29 -10.33 5.63 -12.76
N ASP A 30 -11.08 4.67 -13.30
CA ASP A 30 -12.53 4.73 -13.46
C ASP A 30 -13.26 3.81 -12.46
N THR A 31 -12.58 3.45 -11.38
CA THR A 31 -13.12 2.64 -10.29
C THR A 31 -13.19 3.45 -9.00
N ASP A 32 -13.89 2.92 -8.01
CA ASP A 32 -13.85 3.45 -6.65
C ASP A 32 -12.66 2.91 -5.84
N LEU A 33 -11.71 2.21 -6.46
CA LEU A 33 -10.55 1.65 -5.78
C LEU A 33 -9.39 2.66 -5.69
N LYS A 34 -8.60 2.54 -4.62
CA LYS A 34 -7.32 3.24 -4.46
C LYS A 34 -6.30 2.31 -3.82
N ALA A 35 -5.05 2.38 -4.28
CA ALA A 35 -3.90 1.78 -3.62
C ALA A 35 -3.10 2.84 -2.86
N LYS A 36 -2.59 2.48 -1.68
CA LYS A 36 -1.63 3.28 -0.90
C LYS A 36 -0.54 2.37 -0.32
N LEU A 37 0.64 2.95 -0.09
CA LEU A 37 1.73 2.28 0.63
C LEU A 37 1.53 2.51 2.13
N PHE A 38 1.53 1.44 2.90
CA PHE A 38 1.57 1.46 4.35
C PHE A 38 2.91 0.90 4.82
N THR A 39 3.56 1.62 5.73
CA THR A 39 4.85 1.20 6.31
C THR A 39 4.66 0.95 7.78
N LYS A 40 5.29 -0.11 8.29
CA LYS A 40 5.32 -0.42 9.70
C LYS A 40 6.73 -0.85 10.09
N THR A 41 7.28 -0.23 11.13
CA THR A 41 8.48 -0.77 11.79
C THR A 41 8.10 -2.00 12.61
N VAL A 42 8.83 -3.09 12.41
CA VAL A 42 8.68 -4.35 13.13
C VAL A 42 10.03 -4.79 13.69
N GLY A 43 10.01 -5.81 14.55
CA GLY A 43 11.21 -6.29 15.22
C GLY A 43 11.50 -5.51 16.51
N LYS A 44 12.73 -5.67 17.02
CA LYS A 44 13.18 -5.01 18.26
C LYS A 44 14.71 -4.87 18.27
N GLY A 45 15.21 -3.69 18.63
CA GLY A 45 16.63 -3.42 18.76
C GLY A 45 17.37 -3.59 17.43
N LEU A 46 18.45 -4.37 17.41
CA LEU A 46 19.26 -4.59 16.20
C LEU A 46 18.52 -5.33 15.05
N LEU A 47 17.34 -5.87 15.33
CA LEU A 47 16.49 -6.56 14.35
C LEU A 47 15.27 -5.72 13.95
N GLU A 48 15.28 -4.41 14.21
CA GLU A 48 14.24 -3.51 13.70
C GLU A 48 14.36 -3.37 12.17
N CYS A 49 13.25 -3.58 11.48
CA CYS A 49 13.17 -3.40 10.03
C CYS A 49 11.83 -2.76 9.64
N GLU A 50 11.79 -2.17 8.45
CA GLU A 50 10.56 -1.67 7.87
C GLU A 50 9.88 -2.75 7.04
N GLU A 51 8.62 -3.05 7.37
CA GLU A 51 7.73 -3.82 6.52
C GLU A 51 6.83 -2.88 5.73
N TYR A 52 6.63 -3.22 4.46
CA TYR A 52 5.77 -2.49 3.55
C TYR A 52 4.55 -3.33 3.17
N TYR A 53 3.40 -2.67 3.07
CA TYR A 53 2.15 -3.25 2.59
C TYR A 53 1.53 -2.33 1.55
N ILE A 54 1.11 -2.89 0.42
CA ILE A 54 0.21 -2.18 -0.49
C ILE A 54 -1.22 -2.46 -0.02
N VAL A 55 -1.93 -1.40 0.34
CA VAL A 55 -3.32 -1.49 0.80
C VAL A 55 -4.23 -0.97 -0.30
N ILE A 56 -5.16 -1.82 -0.74
CA ILE A 56 -6.18 -1.47 -1.72
C ILE A 56 -7.50 -1.30 -0.96
N THR A 57 -8.09 -0.11 -1.07
CA THR A 57 -9.37 0.24 -0.46
C THR A 57 -10.36 0.72 -1.50
N ARG A 58 -11.63 0.76 -1.11
CA ARG A 58 -12.73 1.36 -1.88
C ARG A 58 -13.03 2.72 -1.25
N GLY A 59 -13.22 3.77 -2.05
CA GLY A 59 -13.11 5.19 -1.67
C GLY A 59 -13.73 5.64 -0.33
N ASP A 60 -13.10 6.69 0.22
CA ASP A 60 -13.33 7.42 1.50
C ASP A 60 -13.02 6.67 2.82
N ASP A 61 -11.78 6.20 2.96
CA ASP A 61 -11.11 6.23 4.27
C ASP A 61 -10.32 7.55 4.37
N ARG A 62 -11.05 8.59 4.79
CA ARG A 62 -10.47 9.82 5.31
C ARG A 62 -9.76 9.45 6.62
N GLU A 63 -8.44 9.55 6.64
CA GLU A 63 -7.72 10.00 7.83
C GLU A 63 -7.54 11.51 7.71
#